data_AF-A0A7X8XBP2-F1
#
_entry.id   AF-A0A7X8XBP2-F1
#
_cell.length_a   1.000
_cell.length_b   1.000
_cell.length_c   1.000
_cell.angle_alpha   90.00
_cell.angle_beta   90.00
_cell.angle_gamma   90.00
#
_symmetry.space_group_name_H-M   'P 1'
#
loop_
_entity.id
_entity.type
_entity.pdbx_description
1 polymer ?
#
loop_
_entity_poly.entity_id
_entity_poly.type
_entity_poly.pdbx_seq_one_letter_code
_entity_poly.pdbx_strand_id
1 'polypeptide(L)'
;MPNKDKDIAHDRLIHQKYLAASYTTMATEASNDTLLSDVMKICQEEIQANHQIFNLMNQRGWYQIQAADQTQISQAQSQIQQMQMQ
;
A
#
# COMPACT_ATOMS: atom_id res chain seq x y z
N MET A 1 0.14 -0.92 -28.66
CA MET A 1 -0.01 -2.35 -28.28
C MET A 1 -0.87 -2.39 -27.01
N PRO A 2 -1.97 -3.17 -26.98
CA PRO A 2 -2.97 -3.12 -25.91
C PRO A 2 -2.46 -3.40 -24.48
N ASN A 3 -1.33 -4.12 -24.34
CA ASN A 3 -0.80 -4.52 -23.04
C ASN A 3 0.18 -3.51 -22.41
N LYS A 4 0.70 -2.55 -23.19
CA LYS A 4 1.78 -1.67 -22.72
C LYS A 4 1.34 -0.78 -21.55
N ASP A 5 0.12 -0.27 -21.57
CA ASP A 5 -0.38 0.62 -20.51
C ASP A 5 -0.63 -0.14 -19.20
N LYS A 6 -1.05 -1.41 -19.30
CA LYS A 6 -1.22 -2.29 -18.15
C LYS A 6 0.12 -2.61 -17.50
N ASP A 7 1.13 -2.94 -18.32
CA ASP A 7 2.47 -3.25 -17.84
C ASP A 7 3.12 -2.03 -17.17
N ILE A 8 3.01 -0.83 -17.79
CA ILE A 8 3.48 0.43 -17.19
C ILE A 8 2.78 0.70 -15.84
N ALA A 9 1.46 0.51 -15.77
CA ALA A 9 0.72 0.73 -14.53
C ALA A 9 1.14 -0.28 -13.44
N HIS A 10 1.40 -1.52 -13.81
CA HIS A 10 1.86 -2.55 -12.89
C HIS A 10 3.26 -2.27 -12.35
N ASP A 11 4.21 -1.92 -13.23
CA ASP A 11 5.57 -1.52 -12.83
C ASP A 11 5.54 -0.32 -11.89
N ARG A 12 4.70 0.68 -12.21
CA ARG A 12 4.54 1.85 -11.35
C ARG A 12 3.94 1.46 -9.99
N LEU A 13 2.94 0.59 -9.95
CA LEU A 13 2.33 0.11 -8.71
C LEU A 13 3.36 -0.61 -7.81
N ILE A 14 4.19 -1.47 -8.37
CA ILE A 14 5.26 -2.16 -7.63
C ILE A 14 6.27 -1.15 -7.08
N HIS A 15 6.72 -0.23 -7.92
CA HIS A 15 7.70 0.78 -7.52
C HIS A 15 7.17 1.68 -6.38
N GLN A 16 5.91 2.09 -6.44
CA GLN A 16 5.30 2.91 -5.41
C GLN A 16 5.14 2.18 -4.07
N LYS A 17 4.80 0.88 -4.09
CA LYS A 17 4.79 0.05 -2.89
C LYS A 17 6.18 -0.05 -2.25
N TYR A 18 7.22 -0.19 -3.06
CA TYR A 18 8.60 -0.22 -2.59
C TYR A 18 9.00 1.10 -1.91
N LEU A 19 8.69 2.24 -2.54
CA LEU A 19 8.96 3.56 -1.96
C LEU A 19 8.22 3.78 -0.65
N ALA A 20 6.92 3.48 -0.59
CA ALA A 20 6.13 3.61 0.63
C ALA A 20 6.71 2.77 1.79
N ALA A 21 7.15 1.54 1.53
CA ALA A 21 7.81 0.70 2.52
C ALA A 21 9.14 1.31 2.98
N SER A 22 9.96 1.79 2.05
CA SER A 22 11.25 2.42 2.35
C SER A 22 11.10 3.69 3.18
N TYR A 23 10.15 4.57 2.83
CA TYR A 23 9.87 5.77 3.62
C TYR A 23 9.28 5.45 4.99
N THR A 24 8.51 4.37 5.12
CA THR A 24 8.04 3.90 6.44
C THR A 24 9.22 3.52 7.33
N THR A 25 10.18 2.74 6.82
CA THR A 25 11.41 2.40 7.55
C THR A 25 12.22 3.66 7.92
N MET A 26 12.41 4.58 6.97
CA MET A 26 13.11 5.84 7.24
C MET A 26 12.42 6.69 8.31
N ALA A 27 11.08 6.75 8.31
CA ALA A 27 10.32 7.48 9.33
C ALA A 27 10.55 6.87 10.72
N THR A 28 10.55 5.54 10.84
CA THR A 28 10.78 4.88 12.13
C THR A 28 12.20 5.04 12.68
N GLU A 29 13.16 5.40 11.83
CA GLU A 29 14.58 5.54 12.17
C GLU A 29 15.07 7.00 12.09
N ALA A 30 14.16 7.97 11.91
CA ALA A 30 14.51 9.38 11.78
C ALA A 30 15.18 9.92 13.06
N SER A 31 16.29 10.66 12.90
CA SER A 31 17.11 11.14 14.02
C SER A 31 16.56 12.36 14.74
N ASN A 32 15.55 13.04 14.17
CA ASN A 32 14.91 14.22 14.73
C ASN A 32 13.51 14.45 14.12
N ASP A 33 12.71 15.26 14.81
CA ASP A 33 11.30 15.51 14.46
C ASP A 33 11.11 16.22 13.12
N THR A 34 12.04 17.09 12.71
CA THR A 34 11.97 17.77 11.41
C THR A 34 12.14 16.77 10.28
N LEU A 35 13.16 15.93 10.35
CA LEU A 35 13.40 14.87 9.37
C LEU A 35 12.24 13.87 9.35
N LEU A 36 11.71 13.49 10.51
CA LEU A 36 10.52 12.63 10.62
C LEU A 36 9.34 13.25 9.88
N SER A 37 9.06 14.54 10.11
CA SER A 37 7.95 15.26 9.48
C SER A 37 8.09 15.29 7.96
N ASP A 38 9.29 15.56 7.44
CA ASP A 38 9.56 15.58 6.00
C ASP A 38 9.36 14.20 5.37
N VAL A 39 9.91 13.14 6.00
CA VAL A 39 9.78 11.76 5.51
C VAL A 39 8.31 11.31 5.54
N MET A 40 7.57 11.64 6.60
CA MET A 40 6.14 11.33 6.69
C MET A 40 5.32 12.01 5.60
N LYS A 41 5.64 13.26 5.26
CA LYS A 41 4.97 13.97 4.16
C LYS A 41 5.18 13.25 2.83
N ILE A 42 6.43 12.90 2.52
CA ILE A 42 6.75 12.16 1.28
C ILE A 42 6.07 10.80 1.28
N CYS A 43 6.13 10.06 2.39
CA CYS A 43 5.46 8.76 2.53
C CYS A 43 3.96 8.87 2.22
N GLN A 44 3.30 9.92 2.72
CA GLN A 44 1.88 10.15 2.48
C GLN A 44 1.59 10.45 1.00
N GLU A 45 2.42 11.23 0.33
CA GLU A 45 2.32 11.51 -1.11
C GLU A 45 2.46 10.23 -1.95
N GLU A 46 3.45 9.38 -1.64
CA GLU A 46 3.65 8.09 -2.33
C GLU A 46 2.48 7.11 -2.11
N ILE A 47 1.92 7.04 -0.90
CA ILE A 47 0.73 6.22 -0.62
C ILE A 47 -0.46 6.71 -1.44
N GLN A 48 -0.67 8.02 -1.53
CA GLN A 48 -1.74 8.60 -2.34
C GLN A 48 -1.56 8.28 -3.84
N ALA A 49 -0.35 8.43 -4.37
CA ALA A 49 -0.04 8.11 -5.75
C ALA A 49 -0.22 6.61 -6.05
N ASN A 50 0.25 5.72 -5.16
CA ASN A 50 0.00 4.29 -5.25
C ASN A 50 -1.50 3.96 -5.32
N HIS A 51 -2.31 4.60 -4.47
CA HIS A 51 -3.76 4.39 -4.45
C HIS A 51 -4.45 4.88 -5.74
N GLN A 52 -3.98 5.97 -6.34
CA GLN A 52 -4.49 6.44 -7.64
C GLN A 52 -4.21 5.44 -8.76
N ILE A 53 -3.00 4.88 -8.81
CA ILE A 53 -2.63 3.85 -9.81
C ILE A 53 -3.46 2.59 -9.60
N PHE A 54 -3.60 2.16 -8.35
CA PHE A 54 -4.43 1.01 -8.01
C PHE A 54 -5.88 1.19 -8.48
N ASN A 55 -6.50 2.34 -8.19
CA ASN A 55 -7.86 2.64 -8.63
C ASN A 55 -7.98 2.66 -10.16
N LEU A 56 -7.01 3.25 -10.85
CA LEU A 56 -6.95 3.24 -12.32
C LEU A 56 -6.90 1.81 -12.87
N MET A 57 -6.03 0.96 -12.31
CA MET A 57 -5.91 -0.43 -12.71
C MET A 57 -7.18 -1.22 -12.40
N ASN A 58 -7.82 -0.98 -11.26
CA ASN A 58 -9.08 -1.63 -10.88
C ASN A 58 -10.24 -1.23 -11.81
N GLN A 59 -10.39 0.08 -12.10
CA GLN A 59 -11.41 0.61 -13.03
C GLN A 59 -11.27 0.04 -14.45
N ARG A 60 -10.04 -0.25 -14.88
CA ARG A 60 -9.75 -0.86 -16.18
C ARG A 60 -9.78 -2.39 -16.18
N GLY A 61 -10.10 -3.02 -15.05
CA GLY A 61 -10.13 -4.47 -14.89
C GLY A 61 -8.74 -5.13 -14.95
N TRP A 62 -7.67 -4.35 -14.80
CA TRP A 62 -6.28 -4.83 -14.82
C TRP A 62 -5.81 -5.39 -13.49
N TYR A 63 -6.48 -5.01 -12.40
CA TYR A 63 -6.20 -5.47 -11.05
C TYR A 63 -7.52 -5.81 -10.38
N GLN A 64 -7.84 -7.10 -10.21
CA GLN A 64 -9.04 -7.53 -9.51
C GLN A 64 -8.76 -7.77 -8.04
N ILE A 65 -9.54 -7.11 -7.19
CA ILE A 65 -9.54 -7.34 -5.75
C ILE A 65 -10.59 -8.41 -5.48
N GLN A 66 -10.20 -9.53 -4.88
CA GLN A 66 -11.18 -10.41 -4.28
C GLN A 66 -11.66 -9.75 -2.99
N ALA A 67 -12.95 -9.44 -2.93
CA ALA A 67 -13.56 -9.04 -1.67
C ALA A 67 -13.39 -10.19 -0.67
N ALA A 68 -12.93 -9.87 0.54
CA ALA A 68 -12.86 -10.87 1.59
C ALA A 68 -14.28 -11.33 1.94
N ASP A 69 -14.50 -12.65 2.01
CA ASP A 69 -15.78 -13.16 2.47
C ASP A 69 -15.95 -13.00 3.99
N GLN A 70 -17.19 -13.16 4.48
CA GLN A 70 -17.50 -12.99 5.89
C GLN A 70 -16.71 -13.94 6.79
N THR A 71 -16.39 -15.14 6.30
CA THR A 71 -15.62 -16.15 7.02
C THR A 71 -14.16 -15.70 7.20
N GLN A 72 -13.53 -15.19 6.14
CA GLN A 72 -12.18 -14.63 6.16
C GLN A 72 -12.09 -13.43 7.12
N ILE A 73 -13.12 -12.57 7.14
CA ILE A 73 -13.19 -11.44 8.08
C ILE A 73 -13.29 -11.94 9.53
N SER A 74 -14.22 -12.86 9.83
CA SER A 74 -14.38 -13.43 11.17
C SER A 74 -13.11 -14.15 11.67
N GLN A 75 -12.40 -14.83 10.77
CA GLN A 75 -11.15 -15.51 11.09
C GLN A 75 -10.03 -14.51 11.43
N ALA A 76 -9.88 -13.44 10.63
CA ALA A 76 -8.89 -12.40 10.88
C ALA A 76 -9.15 -11.68 12.23
N GLN A 77 -10.42 -11.37 12.54
CA GLN A 77 -10.81 -10.78 13.83
C GLN A 77 -10.43 -11.69 15.01
N SER A 78 -10.71 -13.00 14.90
CA SER A 78 -10.37 -13.97 15.94
C SER A 78 -8.86 -14.10 16.16
N GLN A 79 -8.06 -14.07 15.10
CA GLN A 79 -6.59 -14.10 15.19
C GLN A 79 -6.03 -12.87 15.90
N ILE A 80 -6.56 -11.68 15.60
CA ILE A 80 -6.14 -10.43 16.27
C ILE A 80 -6.47 -10.48 17.76
N GLN A 81 -7.65 -10.97 18.13
CA GLN A 81 -8.02 -11.13 19.54
C GLN A 81 -7.08 -12.10 20.27
N GLN A 82 -6.69 -13.21 19.63
CA GLN A 82 -5.73 -14.16 20.23
C GLN A 82 -4.34 -13.57 20.42
N MET A 83 -3.86 -12.76 19.46
CA MET A 83 -2.56 -12.08 19.57
C MET A 83 -2.53 -11.02 20.67
N GLN A 84 -3.66 -10.34 20.93
CA GLN A 84 -3.77 -9.33 22.00
C GLN A 84 -3.84 -9.93 23.41
N MET A 85 -4.16 -11.22 23.54
CA MET A 85 -4.22 -11.93 24.83
C MET A 85 -2.88 -12.58 25.24
N GLN A 86 -1.85 -12.49 24.39
CA GLN A 86 -0.47 -12.91 24.69
C GLN A 86 0.36 -11.69 25.11
#